data_AF-A0A2N3E6F0-F1
#
_entry.id   AF-A0A2N3E6F0-F1
#
_cell.length_a   1.000
_cell.length_b   1.000
_cell.length_c   1.000
_cell.angle_alpha   90.00
_cell.angle_beta   90.00
_cell.angle_gamma   90.00
#
_symmetry.space_group_name_H-M   'P 1'
#
loop_
_entity.id
_entity.type
_entity.pdbx_description
1 polymer ?
#
loop_
_entity_poly.entity_id
_entity_poly.type
_entity_poly.pdbx_seq_one_letter_code
_entity_poly.pdbx_strand_id
1 'polypeptide(L)'
;GQVDLAPTFCEIAGLPVAEWMQGKAMPKTDAEAETQGRERVFTEWDCQHVDGTMVGLRTIYRDGYTITACLPGTIHDGTEGELYDHKEDPRQWRNLWDDPACAALKSDLLADLKDSLPRVHDPKLDCVAPV
;
A
#
# COMPACT_ATOMS: atom_id res chain seq x y z
N GLY A 1 -0.54 -10.00 2.42
CA GLY A 1 -1.57 -9.00 2.75
C GLY A 1 -2.97 -9.58 2.55
N GLN A 2 -4.02 -8.78 2.74
CA GLN A 2 -5.42 -9.22 2.65
C GLN A 2 -5.78 -9.85 1.30
N VAL A 3 -5.24 -9.30 0.20
CA VAL A 3 -5.47 -9.80 -1.17
C VAL A 3 -4.88 -11.20 -1.44
N ASP A 4 -4.00 -11.70 -0.57
CA ASP A 4 -3.40 -13.03 -0.68
C ASP A 4 -4.31 -14.15 -0.15
N LEU A 5 -5.37 -13.80 0.60
CA LEU A 5 -6.25 -14.80 1.22
C LEU A 5 -6.98 -15.63 0.16
N ALA A 6 -7.56 -14.97 -0.86
CA ALA A 6 -8.26 -15.65 -1.94
C ALA A 6 -7.38 -16.68 -2.69
N PRO A 7 -6.19 -16.34 -3.21
CA PRO A 7 -5.32 -17.33 -3.86
C PRO A 7 -4.83 -18.41 -2.89
N THR A 8 -4.63 -18.08 -1.61
CA THR A 8 -4.27 -19.08 -0.58
C THR A 8 -5.39 -20.12 -0.40
N PHE A 9 -6.65 -19.69 -0.34
CA PHE A 9 -7.78 -20.61 -0.21
C PHE A 9 -7.99 -21.44 -1.47
N CYS A 10 -7.80 -20.86 -2.66
CA CYS A 10 -7.82 -21.62 -3.91
C CYS A 10 -6.79 -22.76 -3.88
N GLU A 11 -5.56 -22.48 -3.48
CA GLU A 11 -4.51 -23.51 -3.37
C GLU A 11 -4.88 -24.61 -2.36
N ILE A 12 -5.37 -24.23 -1.17
CA ILE A 12 -5.81 -25.19 -0.15
C ILE A 12 -6.95 -26.08 -0.67
N ALA A 13 -7.87 -25.52 -1.44
CA ALA A 13 -9.01 -26.23 -2.01
C ALA A 13 -8.68 -27.02 -3.31
N GLY A 14 -7.45 -26.91 -3.83
CA GLY A 14 -7.09 -27.50 -5.13
C GLY A 14 -7.80 -26.86 -6.33
N LEU A 15 -8.21 -25.60 -6.19
CA LEU A 15 -8.87 -24.82 -7.24
C LEU A 15 -7.86 -23.92 -7.99
N PRO A 16 -8.10 -23.62 -9.28
CA PRO A 16 -7.26 -22.68 -10.01
C PRO A 16 -7.36 -21.27 -9.41
N VAL A 17 -6.22 -20.59 -9.32
CA VAL A 17 -6.16 -19.15 -8.99
C VAL A 17 -6.54 -18.37 -10.25
N ALA A 18 -7.49 -17.45 -10.12
CA ALA A 18 -7.93 -16.64 -11.26
C ALA A 18 -6.89 -15.56 -11.60
N GLU A 19 -6.72 -15.28 -12.90
CA GLU A 19 -5.71 -14.33 -13.41
C GLU A 19 -5.88 -12.89 -12.85
N TRP A 20 -7.11 -12.50 -12.55
CA TRP A 20 -7.41 -11.17 -12.00
C TRP A 20 -7.08 -11.02 -10.51
N MET A 21 -6.76 -12.10 -9.80
CA MET A 21 -6.33 -12.02 -8.40
C MET A 21 -4.92 -11.44 -8.33
N GLN A 22 -4.78 -10.28 -7.68
CA GLN A 22 -3.50 -9.56 -7.58
C GLN A 22 -2.54 -10.15 -6.54
N GLY A 23 -3.06 -10.92 -5.57
CA GLY A 23 -2.26 -11.54 -4.52
C GLY A 23 -1.57 -12.85 -4.96
N LYS A 24 -0.74 -13.39 -4.07
CA LYS A 24 -0.12 -14.72 -4.20
C LYS A 24 -0.42 -15.55 -2.97
N ALA A 25 -0.53 -16.87 -3.11
CA ALA A 25 -0.71 -17.76 -1.97
C ALA A 25 0.38 -17.53 -0.91
N MET A 26 -0.03 -17.43 0.35
CA MET A 26 0.88 -17.16 1.46
C MET A 26 1.90 -18.30 1.61
N PRO A 27 3.18 -17.98 1.88
CA PRO A 27 4.19 -19.01 2.12
C PRO A 27 3.84 -19.81 3.38
N LYS A 28 4.14 -21.11 3.36
CA LYS A 28 3.94 -22.03 4.49
C LYS A 28 5.22 -22.20 5.32
N THR A 29 6.36 -21.82 4.75
CA THR A 29 7.68 -21.92 5.36
C THR A 29 8.52 -20.69 5.07
N ASP A 30 9.57 -20.47 5.86
CA ASP A 30 10.49 -19.35 5.66
C ASP A 30 11.24 -19.45 4.32
N ALA A 31 11.65 -20.66 3.91
CA ALA A 31 12.29 -20.88 2.62
C ALA A 31 11.39 -20.53 1.42
N GLU A 32 10.09 -20.84 1.52
CA GLU A 32 9.11 -20.38 0.54
C GLU A 32 8.92 -18.86 0.58
N ALA A 33 8.90 -18.26 1.78
CA ALA A 33 8.79 -16.81 1.93
C ALA A 33 9.98 -16.08 1.29
N GLU A 34 11.19 -16.56 1.51
CA GLU A 34 12.42 -16.09 0.87
C GLU A 34 12.35 -16.22 -0.65
N THR A 35 11.91 -17.38 -1.16
CA THR A 35 11.74 -17.62 -2.60
C THR A 35 10.70 -16.67 -3.21
N GLN A 36 9.63 -16.35 -2.48
CA GLN A 36 8.62 -15.41 -2.95
C GLN A 36 9.11 -13.95 -2.97
N GLY A 37 10.16 -13.61 -2.22
CA GLY A 37 10.80 -12.28 -2.26
C GLY A 37 9.84 -11.13 -1.96
N ARG A 38 8.94 -11.29 -0.99
CA ARG A 38 7.94 -10.26 -0.65
C ARG A 38 8.62 -9.13 0.12
N GLU A 39 8.84 -8.01 -0.56
CA GLU A 39 9.61 -6.89 -0.05
C GLU A 39 8.80 -5.86 0.76
N ARG A 40 7.49 -5.77 0.49
CA ARG A 40 6.65 -4.70 1.02
C ARG A 40 5.18 -5.10 1.04
N VAL A 41 4.39 -4.35 1.82
CA VAL A 41 2.93 -4.41 1.79
C VAL A 41 2.41 -3.05 1.36
N PHE A 42 1.53 -3.04 0.37
CA PHE A 42 0.87 -1.83 -0.14
C PHE A 42 -0.54 -1.70 0.45
N THR A 43 -0.97 -0.47 0.70
CA THR A 43 -2.33 -0.11 1.10
C THR A 43 -2.71 1.20 0.42
N GLU A 44 -3.94 1.26 -0.09
CA GLU A 44 -4.49 2.46 -0.70
C GLU A 44 -5.79 2.86 -0.01
N TRP A 45 -6.07 4.16 -0.03
CA TRP A 45 -7.35 4.70 0.34
C TRP A 45 -7.74 5.77 -0.67
N ASP A 46 -8.80 5.52 -1.43
CA ASP A 46 -9.43 6.52 -2.27
C ASP A 46 -10.81 6.84 -1.67
N CYS A 47 -11.02 8.11 -1.36
CA CYS A 47 -12.29 8.63 -0.86
C CYS A 47 -12.80 9.70 -1.82
N GLN A 48 -14.03 9.50 -2.29
CA GLN A 48 -14.76 10.48 -3.09
C GLN A 48 -16.15 10.67 -2.48
N HIS A 49 -16.42 11.88 -2.01
CA HIS A 49 -17.72 12.24 -1.46
C HIS A 49 -18.64 12.81 -2.53
N VAL A 50 -19.94 12.77 -2.24
CA VAL A 50 -21.01 13.28 -3.12
C VAL A 50 -20.85 14.78 -3.42
N ASP A 51 -20.25 15.54 -2.51
CA ASP A 51 -19.98 16.98 -2.67
C ASP A 51 -18.76 17.29 -3.55
N GLY A 52 -18.08 16.25 -4.07
CA GLY A 52 -16.88 16.38 -4.89
C GLY A 52 -15.57 16.39 -4.12
N THR A 53 -15.59 16.25 -2.79
CA THR A 53 -14.37 16.10 -1.98
C THR A 53 -13.65 14.82 -2.37
N MET A 54 -12.34 14.93 -2.64
CA MET A 54 -11.47 13.82 -3.03
C MET A 54 -10.23 13.77 -2.15
N VAL A 55 -10.00 12.61 -1.55
CA VAL A 55 -8.78 12.29 -0.78
C VAL A 55 -8.23 10.97 -1.30
N GLY A 56 -6.96 10.96 -1.66
CA GLY A 56 -6.25 9.75 -2.09
C GLY A 56 -4.98 9.58 -1.25
N LEU A 57 -4.81 8.42 -0.62
CA LEU A 57 -3.59 8.06 0.09
C LEU A 57 -2.97 6.80 -0.53
N ARG A 58 -1.65 6.76 -0.53
CA ARG A 58 -0.86 5.59 -0.97
C ARG A 58 0.19 5.29 0.09
N THR A 59 0.18 4.06 0.59
CA THR A 59 1.02 3.65 1.70
C THR A 59 1.77 2.37 1.37
N ILE A 60 3.05 2.31 1.74
CA ILE A 60 3.77 1.04 1.87
C ILE A 60 4.32 0.87 3.27
N TYR A 61 4.39 -0.39 3.70
CA TYR A 61 5.31 -0.82 4.75
C TYR A 61 6.49 -1.56 4.10
N ARG A 62 7.71 -1.13 4.42
CA ARG A 62 8.97 -1.72 3.94
C ARG A 62 10.06 -1.62 5.01
N ASP A 63 10.69 -2.75 5.32
CA ASP A 63 11.90 -2.84 6.16
C ASP A 63 11.82 -2.08 7.50
N GLY A 64 10.65 -2.13 8.16
CA GLY A 64 10.44 -1.44 9.44
C GLY A 64 9.92 -0.01 9.33
N TYR A 65 9.68 0.50 8.12
CA TYR A 65 9.15 1.85 7.89
C TYR A 65 7.76 1.80 7.26
N THR A 66 6.90 2.71 7.70
CA THR A 66 5.67 3.05 6.97
C THR A 66 5.85 4.41 6.33
N ILE A 67 5.55 4.51 5.04
CA ILE A 67 5.42 5.80 4.35
C ILE A 67 4.02 5.91 3.74
N THR A 68 3.37 7.05 3.94
CA THR A 68 2.08 7.40 3.33
C THR A 68 2.27 8.70 2.55
N ALA A 69 1.94 8.69 1.26
CA ALA A 69 1.85 9.90 0.46
C ALA A 69 0.38 10.33 0.34
N CYS A 70 0.09 11.60 0.68
CA CYS A 70 -1.17 12.22 0.32
C CYS A 70 -1.11 12.62 -1.15
N LEU A 71 -2.06 12.14 -1.96
CA LEU A 71 -2.14 12.50 -3.38
C LEU A 71 -2.85 13.84 -3.56
N PRO A 72 -2.57 14.57 -4.65
CA PRO A 72 -3.33 15.77 -5.01
C PRO A 72 -4.83 15.47 -5.06
N GLY A 73 -5.61 16.28 -4.37
CA GLY A 73 -7.06 16.15 -4.25
C GLY A 73 -7.70 17.49 -3.89
N THR A 74 -8.83 17.45 -3.20
CA THR A 74 -9.49 18.69 -2.75
C THR A 74 -8.92 19.20 -1.42
N ILE A 75 -8.33 18.31 -0.62
CA ILE A 75 -7.77 18.62 0.70
C ILE A 75 -6.24 18.77 0.65
N HIS A 76 -5.57 17.95 -0.15
CA HIS A 76 -4.12 17.85 -0.22
C HIS A 76 -3.61 18.35 -1.57
N ASP A 77 -2.50 19.10 -1.56
CA ASP A 77 -1.82 19.52 -2.80
C ASP A 77 -0.83 18.48 -3.33
N GLY A 78 -0.63 17.40 -2.58
CA GLY A 78 0.25 16.29 -2.92
C GLY A 78 1.67 16.40 -2.35
N THR A 79 1.96 17.40 -1.53
CA THR A 79 3.29 17.59 -0.93
C THR A 79 3.43 17.02 0.49
N GLU A 80 2.30 16.62 1.08
CA GLU A 80 2.19 16.15 2.46
C GLU A 80 2.22 14.61 2.54
N GLY A 81 2.49 14.11 3.73
CA GLY A 81 2.46 12.68 3.99
C GLY A 81 2.95 12.32 5.38
N GLU A 82 3.22 11.04 5.56
CA GLU A 82 3.67 10.46 6.82
C GLU A 82 4.85 9.53 6.59
N LEU A 83 5.81 9.56 7.50
CA LEU A 83 6.92 8.61 7.56
C LEU A 83 7.15 8.20 9.02
N TYR A 84 7.08 6.90 9.29
CA TYR A 84 7.27 6.35 10.63
C TYR A 84 8.32 5.24 10.64
N ASP A 85 9.21 5.28 11.63
CA ASP A 85 10.17 4.22 11.94
C ASP A 85 9.60 3.35 13.07
N HIS A 86 9.19 2.12 12.77
CA HIS A 86 8.56 1.24 13.76
C HIS A 86 9.55 0.65 14.77
N LYS A 87 10.85 0.72 14.50
CA LYS A 87 11.87 0.25 15.46
C LYS A 87 11.98 1.21 16.63
N GLU A 88 12.04 2.51 16.33
CA GLU A 88 12.19 3.57 17.35
C GLU A 88 10.82 4.09 17.84
N ASP A 89 9.79 4.03 16.99
CA ASP A 89 8.43 4.51 17.26
C ASP A 89 7.35 3.49 16.82
N PRO A 90 7.22 2.36 17.52
CA PRO A 90 6.24 1.32 17.20
C PRO A 90 4.78 1.78 17.30
N ARG A 91 4.53 2.96 17.86
CA ARG A 91 3.19 3.54 18.02
C ARG A 91 2.89 4.66 17.02
N GLN A 92 3.86 5.01 16.16
CA GLN A 92 3.69 6.02 15.11
C GLN A 92 3.25 7.38 15.66
N TRP A 93 3.86 7.83 16.75
CA TRP A 93 3.58 9.12 17.38
C TRP A 93 4.36 10.28 16.78
N ARG A 94 5.53 10.02 16.18
CA ARG A 94 6.39 11.04 15.58
C ARG A 94 6.47 10.85 14.08
N ASN A 95 5.76 11.68 13.35
CA ASN A 95 5.89 11.76 11.89
C ASN A 95 7.26 12.36 11.52
N LEU A 96 8.03 11.64 10.70
CA LEU A 96 9.37 12.01 10.21
C LEU A 96 9.35 12.68 8.84
N TRP A 97 8.17 12.92 8.27
CA TRP A 97 8.00 13.41 6.89
C TRP A 97 8.85 14.65 6.58
N ASP A 98 8.89 15.60 7.52
CA ASP A 98 9.62 16.87 7.39
C ASP A 98 11.00 16.86 8.08
N ASP A 99 11.42 15.74 8.65
CA ASP A 99 12.74 15.61 9.28
C ASP A 99 13.83 15.61 8.20
N PRO A 100 14.71 16.63 8.13
CA PRO A 100 15.75 16.71 7.11
C PRO A 100 16.73 15.54 7.14
N ALA A 101 16.92 14.90 8.30
CA ALA A 101 17.77 13.72 8.42
C ALA A 101 17.18 12.50 7.69
N CYS A 102 15.87 12.47 7.48
CA CYS A 102 15.15 11.40 6.80
C CYS A 102 14.88 11.70 5.32
N ALA A 103 15.36 12.83 4.77
CA ALA A 103 15.01 13.27 3.42
C ALA A 103 15.39 12.27 2.32
N ALA A 104 16.58 11.66 2.40
CA ALA A 104 17.02 10.64 1.44
C ALA A 104 16.16 9.37 1.55
N LEU A 105 15.94 8.87 2.76
CA LEU A 105 15.08 7.72 3.02
C LEU A 105 13.66 7.94 2.52
N LYS A 106 13.08 9.12 2.77
CA LYS A 106 11.76 9.50 2.25
C LYS A 106 11.74 9.43 0.73
N SER A 107 12.74 10.00 0.06
CA SER A 107 12.85 9.97 -1.40
C SER A 107 12.88 8.54 -1.94
N ASP A 108 13.70 7.68 -1.35
CA ASP A 108 13.84 6.29 -1.78
C ASP A 108 12.55 5.49 -1.58
N LEU A 109 11.90 5.65 -0.42
CA LEU A 109 10.62 4.98 -0.14
C LEU A 109 9.47 5.49 -1.02
N LEU A 110 9.44 6.78 -1.38
CA LEU A 110 8.44 7.32 -2.31
C LEU A 110 8.66 6.82 -3.74
N ALA A 111 9.92 6.69 -4.18
CA ALA A 111 10.24 6.07 -5.45
C ALA A 111 9.78 4.60 -5.46
N ASP A 112 10.08 3.88 -4.39
CA ASP A 112 9.69 2.47 -4.24
C ASP A 112 8.16 2.28 -4.19
N LEU A 113 7.45 3.18 -3.51
CA LEU A 113 5.98 3.24 -3.49
C LEU A 113 5.43 3.41 -4.91
N LYS A 114 5.96 4.38 -5.66
CA LYS A 114 5.52 4.67 -7.02
C LYS A 114 5.76 3.50 -7.97
N ASP A 115 6.93 2.88 -7.89
CA ASP A 115 7.33 1.78 -8.76
C ASP A 115 6.58 0.47 -8.45
N SER A 116 6.00 0.35 -7.25
CA SER A 116 5.22 -0.82 -6.82
C SER A 116 3.71 -0.65 -6.84
N LEU A 117 3.20 0.46 -7.38
CA LEU A 117 1.77 0.65 -7.53
C LEU A 117 1.17 -0.50 -8.36
N PRO A 118 0.10 -1.16 -7.87
CA PRO A 118 -0.60 -2.15 -8.67
C PRO A 118 -1.23 -1.50 -9.89
N ARG A 119 -1.43 -2.29 -10.95
CA ARG A 119 -2.14 -1.83 -12.14
C ARG A 119 -3.57 -1.42 -11.75
N VAL A 120 -3.90 -0.17 -12.06
CA VAL A 120 -5.26 0.36 -11.89
C VAL A 120 -6.17 -0.20 -12.99
N HIS A 121 -7.39 -0.55 -12.63
CA HIS A 121 -8.42 -0.91 -13.60
C HIS A 121 -8.89 0.33 -14.37
N ASP A 122 -8.83 0.29 -15.70
CA ASP A 122 -9.22 1.39 -16.60
C ASP A 122 -10.18 0.86 -17.68
N PRO A 123 -11.42 1.41 -17.79
CA PRO A 123 -11.98 2.50 -16.98
C PRO A 123 -12.20 2.09 -15.52
N LYS A 124 -12.18 3.05 -14.59
CA LYS A 124 -12.57 2.77 -13.19
C LYS A 124 -13.97 2.16 -13.14
N LEU A 125 -14.19 1.26 -12.19
CA LEU A 125 -15.51 0.69 -11.95
C LEU A 125 -16.47 1.76 -11.40
N ASP A 126 -17.74 1.67 -11.79
CA ASP A 126 -18.77 2.61 -11.34
C ASP A 126 -19.00 2.47 -9.82
N CYS A 127 -19.03 3.61 -9.12
CA CYS A 127 -19.44 3.64 -7.72
C CYS A 127 -20.96 3.54 -7.63
N VAL A 128 -21.48 2.35 -7.34
CA VAL A 128 -22.93 2.08 -7.29
C VAL A 128 -23.56 2.36 -5.92
N ALA A 129 -22.76 2.67 -4.91
CA ALA A 129 -23.22 2.97 -3.54
C ALA A 129 -22.27 4.00 -2.88
N PRO A 130 -22.44 5.31 -3.15
CA PRO A 130 -21.64 6.34 -2.51
C PRO A 130 -22.03 6.46 -1.03
N VAL A 131 -21.02 6.77 -0.19
CA VAL A 131 -21.15 7.02 1.26
C VAL A 131 -21.06 8.51 1.57
#